data_AF-A0A955BY47-F1
#
_entry.id   AF-A0A955BY47-F1
#
_cell.length_a   1.000
_cell.length_b   1.000
_cell.length_c   1.000
_cell.angle_alpha   90.00
_cell.angle_beta   90.00
_cell.angle_gamma   90.00
#
_symmetry.space_group_name_H-M   'P 1'
#
loop_
_entity.id
_entity.type
_entity.pdbx_description
1 polymer ?
#
loop_
_entity_poly.entity_id
_entity_poly.type
_entity_poly.pdbx_seq_one_letter_code
_entity_poly.pdbx_strand_id
1 'polypeptide(L)'
;AIPILGDISRRHAILRRDRGSYVLEAIGPTLLDAREVSGPVVLGENHLIQFGKSVRLRFTKPHALSATARITLESRHRTAPSADAVLLMAESCVLGAKRHSHVNCPGWRHDVILFRQEDGLQVRSSGELSVDGQTVSGAARIIDGSRIEGQDFTMGIELV
;
A
#
# COMPACT_ATOMS: atom_id res chain seq x y z
N ALA A 1 -11.45 -1.13 -6.96
CA ALA A 1 -11.60 -2.30 -6.06
C ALA A 1 -10.45 -3.26 -6.33
N ILE A 2 -9.94 -3.97 -5.32
CA ILE A 2 -8.85 -4.93 -5.51
C ILE A 2 -9.44 -6.34 -5.61
N PRO A 3 -9.37 -7.02 -6.76
CA PRO A 3 -9.85 -8.40 -6.85
C PRO A 3 -8.79 -9.34 -6.26
N ILE A 4 -9.27 -10.33 -5.51
CA ILE A 4 -8.46 -11.42 -4.94
C ILE A 4 -8.98 -12.72 -5.55
N LEU A 5 -8.08 -13.51 -6.13
CA LEU A 5 -8.43 -14.81 -6.70
C LEU A 5 -8.56 -15.84 -5.58
N GLY A 6 -9.78 -16.10 -5.14
CA GLY A 6 -10.09 -17.06 -4.07
C GLY A 6 -11.60 -17.31 -3.92
N ASP A 7 -11.95 -18.25 -3.04
CA ASP A 7 -13.35 -18.62 -2.75
C ASP A 7 -13.99 -17.60 -1.79
N ILE A 8 -14.22 -16.39 -2.32
CA ILE A 8 -14.85 -15.27 -1.62
C ILE A 8 -15.85 -14.57 -2.54
N SER A 9 -16.87 -13.95 -1.96
CA SER A 9 -17.84 -13.13 -2.68
C SER A 9 -17.18 -12.02 -3.52
N ARG A 10 -17.78 -11.69 -4.69
CA ARG A 10 -17.33 -10.58 -5.56
C ARG A 10 -17.19 -9.24 -4.81
N ARG A 11 -18.05 -9.00 -3.83
CA ARG A 11 -17.96 -7.90 -2.87
C ARG A 11 -17.93 -8.51 -1.48
N HIS A 12 -16.74 -8.70 -0.91
CA HIS A 12 -16.59 -9.42 0.36
C HIS A 12 -16.45 -8.52 1.57
N ALA A 13 -15.74 -7.40 1.42
CA ALA A 13 -15.55 -6.41 2.47
C ALA A 13 -15.24 -5.04 1.86
N ILE A 14 -15.43 -4.00 2.67
CA ILE A 14 -15.01 -2.63 2.36
C ILE A 14 -13.98 -2.24 3.42
N LEU A 15 -12.82 -1.75 2.98
CA LEU A 15 -11.83 -1.14 3.85
C LEU A 15 -11.72 0.33 3.46
N ARG A 16 -12.01 1.21 4.42
CA ARG A 16 -12.00 2.66 4.22
C ARG A 16 -11.32 3.37 5.38
N ARG A 17 -10.83 4.57 5.12
CA ARG A 17 -10.41 5.48 6.19
C ARG A 17 -11.61 6.31 6.64
N ASP A 18 -11.83 6.38 7.94
CA ASP A 18 -12.91 7.14 8.58
C ASP A 18 -12.38 7.85 9.83
N ARG A 19 -12.56 9.18 9.90
CA ARG A 19 -12.12 10.02 11.04
C ARG A 19 -10.72 9.68 11.57
N GLY A 20 -9.78 9.45 10.65
CA GLY A 20 -8.37 9.15 10.96
C GLY A 20 -8.04 7.67 11.21
N SER A 21 -9.04 6.80 11.34
CA SER A 21 -8.87 5.35 11.55
C SER A 21 -9.20 4.55 10.29
N TYR A 22 -8.68 3.33 10.18
CA TYR A 22 -9.13 2.39 9.14
C TYR A 22 -10.27 1.53 9.68
N VAL A 23 -11.32 1.41 8.90
CA VAL A 23 -12.53 0.65 9.25
C VAL A 23 -12.74 -0.44 8.21
N LEU A 24 -12.80 -1.67 8.68
CA LEU A 24 -13.21 -2.84 7.91
C LEU A 24 -14.72 -3.05 8.11
N GLU A 25 -15.46 -3.12 7.02
CA GLU A 25 -16.87 -3.46 7.00
C GLU A 25 -17.03 -4.80 6.27
N ALA A 26 -17.45 -5.83 7.01
CA ALA A 26 -17.67 -7.17 6.47
C ALA A 26 -19.02 -7.24 5.73
N ILE A 27 -18.98 -7.71 4.48
CA ILE A 27 -20.18 -8.02 3.68
C ILE A 27 -20.42 -9.54 3.67
N GLY A 28 -19.33 -10.32 3.60
CA GLY A 28 -19.33 -11.78 3.72
C GLY A 28 -18.64 -12.27 5.00
N PRO A 29 -18.63 -13.60 5.22
CA PRO A 29 -18.02 -14.21 6.41
C PRO A 29 -16.57 -13.77 6.59
N THR A 30 -16.31 -13.01 7.66
CA THR A 30 -15.01 -12.39 7.93
C THR A 30 -14.60 -12.65 9.37
N LEU A 31 -13.34 -13.02 9.58
CA LEU A 31 -12.71 -13.05 10.89
C LEU A 31 -11.68 -11.95 11.00
N LEU A 32 -11.61 -11.31 12.16
CA LEU A 32 -10.52 -10.45 12.58
C LEU A 32 -9.83 -11.10 13.77
N ASP A 33 -8.56 -11.47 13.61
CA ASP A 33 -7.77 -12.18 14.63
C ASP A 33 -8.54 -13.40 15.21
N ALA A 34 -9.06 -14.23 14.30
CA ALA A 34 -9.87 -15.42 14.57
C ALA A 34 -11.24 -15.19 15.24
N ARG A 35 -11.72 -13.95 15.31
CA ARG A 35 -13.06 -13.61 15.82
C ARG A 35 -13.97 -13.16 14.69
N GLU A 36 -15.18 -13.68 14.64
CA GLU A 36 -16.18 -13.26 13.65
C GLU A 36 -16.51 -11.77 13.82
N VAL A 37 -16.60 -11.08 12.67
CA VAL A 37 -17.04 -9.68 12.60
C VAL A 37 -18.23 -9.59 11.65
N SER A 38 -19.32 -9.01 12.14
CA SER A 38 -20.59 -8.86 11.41
C SER A 38 -20.95 -7.40 11.10
N GLY A 39 -20.08 -6.46 11.44
CA GLY A 39 -20.27 -5.03 11.19
C GLY A 39 -18.95 -4.25 11.13
N PRO A 40 -19.01 -2.90 11.07
CA PRO A 40 -17.82 -2.06 11.00
C PRO A 40 -16.90 -2.26 12.21
N VAL A 41 -15.63 -2.52 11.96
CA VAL A 41 -14.60 -2.68 13.00
C VAL A 41 -13.38 -1.84 12.67
N VAL A 42 -12.81 -1.18 13.69
CA VAL A 42 -11.58 -0.40 13.55
C VAL A 42 -10.39 -1.37 13.47
N LEU A 43 -9.53 -1.17 12.46
CA LEU A 43 -8.29 -1.92 12.32
C LEU A 43 -7.14 -1.26 13.09
N GLY A 44 -6.47 -2.07 13.90
CA GLY A 44 -5.21 -1.75 14.57
C GLY A 44 -4.01 -2.35 13.84
N GLU A 45 -2.82 -2.08 14.36
CA GLU A 45 -1.56 -2.61 13.80
C GLU A 45 -1.53 -4.14 13.81
N ASN A 46 -1.01 -4.74 12.75
CA ASN A 46 -0.80 -6.19 12.60
C ASN A 46 -2.05 -7.08 12.67
N HIS A 47 -3.26 -6.53 12.57
CA HIS A 47 -4.49 -7.35 12.51
C HIS A 47 -4.46 -8.33 11.33
N LEU A 48 -4.81 -9.59 11.61
CA LEU A 48 -5.06 -10.63 10.62
C LEU A 48 -6.54 -10.64 10.26
N ILE A 49 -6.83 -10.34 8.99
CA ILE A 49 -8.17 -10.42 8.43
C ILE A 49 -8.28 -11.72 7.65
N GLN A 50 -9.29 -12.53 7.94
CA GLN A 50 -9.61 -13.71 7.15
C GLN A 50 -10.96 -13.50 6.46
N PHE A 51 -10.98 -13.69 5.15
CA PHE A 51 -12.20 -13.72 4.33
C PHE A 51 -12.55 -15.15 3.97
N GLY A 52 -13.82 -15.51 4.18
CA GLY A 52 -14.31 -16.87 4.04
C GLY A 52 -13.46 -17.88 4.82
N LYS A 53 -13.09 -18.98 4.15
CA LYS A 53 -12.38 -20.09 4.80
C LYS A 53 -10.85 -19.99 4.73
N SER A 54 -10.28 -19.21 3.82
CA SER A 54 -8.84 -19.36 3.48
C SER A 54 -8.11 -18.11 2.98
N VAL A 55 -8.80 -17.06 2.56
CA VAL A 55 -8.13 -15.81 2.15
C VAL A 55 -7.72 -15.07 3.42
N ARG A 56 -6.42 -14.82 3.59
CA ARG A 56 -5.87 -14.17 4.80
C ARG A 56 -5.04 -12.97 4.38
N LEU A 57 -5.30 -11.84 5.02
CA LEU A 57 -4.67 -10.55 4.76
C LEU A 57 -4.13 -9.98 6.07
N ARG A 58 -2.91 -9.44 6.05
CA ARG A 58 -2.36 -8.69 7.17
C ARG A 58 -2.51 -7.21 6.91
N PHE A 59 -3.08 -6.49 7.87
CA PHE A 59 -3.11 -5.02 7.89
C PHE A 59 -1.97 -4.49 8.76
N THR A 60 -1.23 -3.50 8.24
CA THR A 60 -0.14 -2.82 8.95
C THR A 60 -0.13 -1.33 8.63
N LYS A 61 0.36 -0.49 9.55
CA LYS A 61 0.73 0.91 9.33
C LYS A 61 2.22 1.07 9.67
N PRO A 62 3.11 0.81 8.69
CA PRO A 62 4.55 0.75 8.96
C PRO A 62 5.16 2.03 9.55
N HIS A 63 4.59 3.19 9.22
CA HIS A 63 5.12 4.49 9.62
C HIS A 63 4.17 5.22 10.59
N ALA A 64 4.62 5.50 11.80
CA ALA A 64 3.78 6.08 12.86
C ALA A 64 3.17 7.45 12.51
N LEU A 65 3.89 8.27 11.73
CA LEU A 65 3.44 9.60 11.31
C LEU A 65 2.75 9.63 9.95
N SER A 66 2.57 8.48 9.30
CA SER A 66 1.84 8.38 8.03
C SER A 66 0.51 7.70 8.25
N ALA A 67 -0.53 8.19 7.56
CA ALA A 67 -1.78 7.47 7.49
C ALA A 67 -1.71 6.30 6.49
N THR A 68 -0.70 6.21 5.63
CA THR A 68 -0.60 5.11 4.65
C THR A 68 -0.51 3.75 5.33
N ALA A 69 -1.45 2.87 4.98
CA ALA A 69 -1.46 1.49 5.44
C ALA A 69 -1.04 0.53 4.32
N ARG A 70 -0.57 -0.66 4.71
CA ARG A 70 -0.20 -1.75 3.84
C ARG A 70 -1.03 -2.98 4.14
N ILE A 71 -1.58 -3.59 3.09
CA ILE A 71 -2.22 -4.90 3.11
C ILE A 71 -1.30 -5.90 2.41
N THR A 72 -1.04 -7.03 3.04
CA THR A 72 -0.29 -8.15 2.42
C THR A 72 -1.12 -9.44 2.48
N LEU A 73 -1.02 -10.27 1.44
CA LEU A 73 -1.64 -11.60 1.43
C LEU A 73 -0.76 -12.59 2.21
N GLU A 74 -1.33 -13.24 3.22
CA GLU A 74 -0.65 -14.26 4.03
C GLU A 74 -1.13 -15.69 3.75
N SER A 75 -2.07 -15.83 2.82
CA SER A 75 -2.39 -17.12 2.23
C SER A 75 -1.95 -17.17 0.77
N ARG A 76 -1.95 -18.37 0.18
CA ARG A 76 -1.50 -18.67 -1.19
C ARG A 76 -2.25 -17.95 -2.34
N HIS A 77 -3.17 -17.06 -2.01
CA HIS A 77 -3.98 -16.34 -3.00
C HIS A 77 -3.19 -15.14 -3.52
N ARG A 78 -3.65 -14.58 -4.64
CA ARG A 78 -3.03 -13.42 -5.29
C ARG A 78 -4.09 -12.40 -5.68
N THR A 79 -3.69 -11.15 -5.80
CA THR A 79 -4.51 -10.12 -6.43
C THR A 79 -4.52 -10.30 -7.96
N ALA A 80 -5.43 -9.61 -8.65
CA ALA A 80 -5.42 -9.50 -10.12
C ALA A 80 -5.54 -8.02 -10.57
N PRO A 81 -4.48 -7.39 -11.10
CA PRO A 81 -3.15 -7.94 -11.37
C PRO A 81 -2.42 -8.36 -10.10
N SER A 82 -1.39 -9.21 -10.25
CA SER A 82 -0.60 -9.70 -9.12
C SER A 82 0.18 -8.57 -8.48
N ALA A 83 0.12 -8.47 -7.16
CA ALA A 83 0.87 -7.52 -6.36
C ALA A 83 1.28 -8.20 -5.05
N ASP A 84 2.49 -7.90 -4.57
CA ASP A 84 2.99 -8.40 -3.29
C ASP A 84 2.28 -7.75 -2.10
N ALA A 85 1.82 -6.51 -2.29
CA ALA A 85 1.08 -5.75 -1.31
C ALA A 85 0.17 -4.72 -1.97
N VAL A 86 -0.87 -4.31 -1.25
CA VAL A 86 -1.68 -3.13 -1.58
C VAL A 86 -1.36 -2.02 -0.59
N LEU A 87 -1.05 -0.83 -1.10
CA LEU A 87 -0.89 0.36 -0.29
C LEU A 87 -2.15 1.21 -0.33
N LEU A 88 -2.73 1.44 0.84
CA LEU A 88 -3.80 2.42 1.04
C LEU A 88 -3.15 3.78 1.26
N MET A 89 -2.54 4.31 0.19
CA MET A 89 -1.77 5.55 0.24
C MET A 89 -2.64 6.72 0.66
N ALA A 90 -2.23 7.38 1.76
CA ALA A 90 -2.78 8.65 2.20
C ALA A 90 -1.98 9.79 1.55
N GLU A 91 -1.37 10.67 2.35
CA GLU A 91 -0.63 11.84 1.87
C GLU A 91 0.77 11.46 1.36
N SER A 92 1.43 10.47 1.97
CA SER A 92 2.79 10.05 1.60
C SER A 92 3.02 8.55 1.70
N CYS A 93 3.90 8.04 0.84
CA CYS A 93 4.38 6.68 0.81
C CYS A 93 5.91 6.69 0.69
N VAL A 94 6.57 6.22 1.74
CA VAL A 94 8.03 6.05 1.82
C VAL A 94 8.42 4.64 1.36
N LEU A 95 9.36 4.58 0.42
CA LEU A 95 10.04 3.38 -0.06
C LEU A 95 11.52 3.49 0.33
N GLY A 96 12.11 2.44 0.91
CA GLY A 96 13.51 2.48 1.33
C GLY A 96 13.90 1.35 2.28
N ALA A 97 15.15 1.30 2.73
CA ALA A 97 15.69 0.17 3.50
C ALA A 97 15.21 0.11 4.96
N LYS A 98 14.61 1.18 5.49
CA LYS A 98 14.20 1.27 6.89
C LYS A 98 12.98 0.38 7.15
N ARG A 99 12.92 -0.21 8.35
CA ARG A 99 11.81 -1.09 8.77
C ARG A 99 10.44 -0.40 8.80
N HIS A 100 10.42 0.92 8.95
CA HIS A 100 9.21 1.74 8.93
C HIS A 100 8.85 2.29 7.54
N SER A 101 9.60 1.93 6.50
CA SER A 101 9.19 2.20 5.11
C SER A 101 7.94 1.41 4.77
N HIS A 102 7.04 2.00 3.99
CA HIS A 102 5.80 1.34 3.57
C HIS A 102 6.13 0.20 2.59
N VAL A 103 7.05 0.46 1.67
CA VAL A 103 7.71 -0.57 0.85
C VAL A 103 9.14 -0.72 1.35
N ASN A 104 9.50 -1.92 1.79
CA ASN A 104 10.84 -2.21 2.26
C ASN A 104 11.73 -2.54 1.06
N CYS A 105 12.77 -1.73 0.86
CA CYS A 105 13.74 -1.85 -0.21
C CYS A 105 15.16 -1.93 0.42
N PRO A 106 15.60 -3.10 0.91
CA PRO A 106 16.78 -3.23 1.77
C PRO A 106 18.09 -2.77 1.12
N GLY A 107 18.17 -2.85 -0.22
CA GLY A 107 19.34 -2.46 -0.99
C GLY A 107 19.43 -0.97 -1.30
N TRP A 108 18.42 -0.17 -0.95
CA TRP A 108 18.38 1.25 -1.30
C TRP A 108 19.10 2.11 -0.27
N ARG A 109 19.99 2.98 -0.74
CA ARG A 109 20.79 3.93 0.04
C ARG A 109 19.98 5.11 0.52
N HIS A 110 19.05 5.58 -0.31
CA HIS A 110 18.20 6.73 -0.02
C HIS A 110 16.73 6.35 -0.10
N ASP A 111 15.94 6.88 0.83
CA ASP A 111 14.49 6.72 0.79
C ASP A 111 13.91 7.53 -0.38
N VAL A 112 12.98 6.92 -1.11
CA VAL A 112 12.11 7.58 -2.09
C VAL A 112 10.78 7.86 -1.43
N ILE A 113 10.29 9.10 -1.56
CA ILE A 113 9.02 9.52 -1.00
C ILE A 113 8.09 9.88 -2.16
N LEU A 114 7.04 9.08 -2.32
CA LEU A 114 5.88 9.43 -3.12
C LEU A 114 4.91 10.24 -2.24
N PHE A 115 4.37 11.33 -2.74
CA PHE A 115 3.41 12.14 -1.97
C PHE A 115 2.40 12.82 -2.88
N ARG A 116 1.19 13.02 -2.37
CA ARG A 116 0.11 13.69 -3.08
C ARG A 116 0.20 15.21 -2.88
N GLN A 117 -0.01 15.96 -3.95
CA GLN A 117 -0.31 17.39 -3.94
C GLN A 117 -1.58 17.66 -4.77
N GLU A 118 -2.06 18.90 -4.79
CA GLU A 118 -3.26 19.31 -5.52
C GLU A 118 -3.19 18.95 -7.02
N ASP A 119 -1.99 18.96 -7.60
CA ASP A 119 -1.72 18.73 -9.02
C ASP A 119 -1.39 17.26 -9.37
N GLY A 120 -1.39 16.36 -8.39
CA GLY A 120 -1.23 14.93 -8.59
C GLY A 120 -0.20 14.28 -7.66
N LEU A 121 0.42 13.20 -8.16
CA LEU A 121 1.44 12.47 -7.42
C LEU A 121 2.81 13.05 -7.75
N GLN A 122 3.63 13.24 -6.73
CA GLN A 122 5.00 13.71 -6.85
C GLN A 122 5.97 12.74 -6.17
N VAL A 123 7.22 12.76 -6.61
CA VAL A 123 8.33 11.99 -6.05
C VAL A 123 9.45 12.92 -5.62
N ARG A 124 10.14 12.55 -4.54
CA ARG A 124 11.44 13.12 -4.18
C ARG A 124 12.30 12.06 -3.51
N SER A 125 13.60 12.31 -3.48
CA SER A 125 14.58 11.52 -2.74
C SER A 125 15.53 12.46 -1.99
N SER A 126 16.21 11.93 -0.97
CA SER A 126 17.36 12.61 -0.35
C SER A 126 18.67 12.42 -1.11
N GLY A 127 18.70 11.48 -2.07
CA GLY A 127 19.79 11.27 -3.00
C GLY A 127 19.46 11.75 -4.41
N GLU A 128 20.38 11.53 -5.35
CA GLU A 128 20.14 11.78 -6.77
C GLU A 128 18.95 10.99 -7.30
N LEU A 129 18.12 11.66 -8.09
CA LEU A 129 16.91 11.11 -8.67
C LEU A 129 16.78 11.63 -10.10
N SER A 130 16.41 10.76 -11.02
CA SER A 130 15.93 11.16 -12.34
C SER A 130 14.52 10.64 -12.59
N VAL A 131 13.75 11.43 -13.34
CA VAL A 131 12.41 11.08 -13.82
C VAL A 131 12.41 11.22 -15.32
N ASP A 132 12.05 10.15 -16.03
CA ASP A 132 12.01 10.09 -17.50
C ASP A 132 13.33 10.55 -18.15
N GLY A 133 14.45 10.14 -17.54
CA GLY A 133 15.81 10.45 -18.00
C GLY A 133 16.34 11.83 -17.62
N GLN A 134 15.54 12.68 -16.95
CA GLN A 134 15.95 14.01 -16.51
C GLN A 134 16.30 14.00 -15.01
N THR A 135 17.50 14.43 -14.64
CA THR A 135 17.88 14.60 -13.24
C THR A 135 17.05 15.72 -12.62
N VAL A 136 16.45 15.46 -11.46
CA VAL A 136 15.57 16.41 -10.76
C VAL A 136 16.19 16.86 -9.45
N SER A 137 16.13 18.17 -9.17
CA SER A 137 16.51 18.73 -7.87
C SER A 137 15.25 18.94 -7.03
N GLY A 138 15.03 18.07 -6.04
CA GLY A 138 13.89 18.17 -5.12
C GLY A 138 12.70 17.31 -5.55
N ALA A 139 11.52 17.92 -5.68
CA ALA A 139 10.29 17.23 -6.05
C ALA A 139 10.04 17.25 -7.56
N ALA A 140 9.54 16.14 -8.09
CA ALA A 140 9.14 16.02 -9.48
C ALA A 140 7.74 15.40 -9.58
N ARG A 141 6.95 15.89 -10.53
CA ARG A 141 5.63 15.32 -10.83
C ARG A 141 5.78 13.96 -11.49
N ILE A 142 4.90 13.04 -11.12
CA ILE A 142 4.79 11.71 -11.70
C ILE A 142 3.51 11.66 -12.53
N ILE A 143 3.62 11.09 -13.72
CA ILE A 143 2.47 10.78 -14.58
C ILE A 143 2.42 9.28 -14.87
N ASP A 144 1.36 8.84 -15.53
CA ASP A 144 1.28 7.46 -16.01
C ASP A 144 2.44 7.16 -16.98
N GLY A 145 3.07 6.00 -16.81
CA GLY A 145 4.25 5.58 -17.56
C GLY A 145 5.56 6.20 -17.10
N SER A 146 5.58 7.11 -16.11
CA SER A 146 6.83 7.70 -15.62
C SER A 146 7.80 6.64 -15.11
N ARG A 147 9.06 6.78 -15.48
CA ARG A 147 10.18 5.98 -15.01
C ARG A 147 11.03 6.79 -14.04
N ILE A 148 11.22 6.25 -12.84
CA ILE A 148 11.93 6.90 -11.74
C ILE A 148 13.20 6.09 -11.47
N GLU A 149 14.35 6.76 -11.48
CA GLU A 149 15.66 6.13 -11.36
C GLU A 149 16.50 6.82 -10.27
N GLY A 150 17.20 6.01 -9.50
CA GLY A 150 18.21 6.44 -8.54
C GLY A 150 19.47 5.57 -8.68
N GLN A 151 20.45 5.77 -7.80
CA GLN A 151 21.74 5.08 -7.89
C GLN A 151 21.64 3.55 -7.83
N ASP A 152 20.63 3.03 -7.14
CA ASP A 152 20.47 1.61 -6.80
C ASP A 152 19.06 1.08 -7.05
N PHE A 153 18.25 1.82 -7.81
CA PHE A 153 16.90 1.40 -8.18
C PHE A 153 16.43 1.99 -9.51
N THR A 154 15.47 1.28 -10.10
CA THR A 154 14.59 1.78 -11.14
C THR A 154 13.18 1.31 -10.81
N MET A 155 12.19 2.19 -10.95
CA MET A 155 10.78 1.83 -10.83
C MET A 155 9.96 2.52 -11.92
N GLY A 156 8.93 1.83 -12.39
CA GLY A 156 7.93 2.39 -13.31
C GLY A 156 6.63 2.68 -12.57
N ILE A 157 5.89 3.67 -13.06
CA ILE A 157 4.58 4.05 -12.54
C ILE A 157 3.51 3.73 -13.56
N GLU A 158 2.51 2.98 -13.12
CA GLU A 158 1.31 2.66 -13.89
C GLU A 158 0.11 3.18 -13.10
N LEU A 159 -0.66 4.08 -13.72
CA LEU A 159 -1.90 4.60 -13.15
C LEU A 159 -3.06 3.81 -13.75
N VAL A 160 -3.86 3.19 -12.87
CA VAL A 160 -4.98 2.29 -13.22
C VAL A 160 -6.32 2.88 -12.81
#